data_AF-R1HJ91-F1
#
_entry.id   AF-R1HJ91-F1
#
_cell.length_a   1.000
_cell.length_b   1.000
_cell.length_c   1.000
_cell.angle_alpha   90.00
_cell.angle_beta   90.00
_cell.angle_gamma   90.00
#
_symmetry.space_group_name_H-M   'P 1'
#
loop_
_entity.id
_entity.type
_entity.pdbx_description
1 polymer ?
#
loop_
_entity_poly.entity_id
_entity_poly.type
_entity_poly.pdbx_seq_one_letter_code
_entity_poly.pdbx_strand_id
1 'polypeptide(L)'
;AVPKVAAPRAGGADPAAFPDRIPGKAPITGNSVALCVQGSRLLVSAEFPLPVGAKAIQVATRTEARVADEVYVPPSGGAVVVEAGSVTAYLVTDTGRKYPVVNAQSLASLGYGSVAKPPIAGSLLALVPTGPALDPATAGRPAPSGGTG
;
A
#
# COMPACT_ATOMS: atom_id res chain seq x y z
N ALA A 1 -17.82 16.22 3.48
CA ALA A 1 -17.81 14.85 4.03
C ALA A 1 -18.11 13.88 2.88
N VAL A 2 -17.24 12.90 2.62
CA VAL A 2 -17.46 11.92 1.55
C VAL A 2 -18.53 10.93 2.02
N PRO A 3 -19.61 10.68 1.25
CA PRO A 3 -20.67 9.78 1.67
C PRO A 3 -20.13 8.36 1.81
N LYS A 4 -20.43 7.72 2.94
CA LYS A 4 -20.05 6.33 3.21
C LYS A 4 -20.82 5.41 2.25
N VAL A 5 -20.10 4.51 1.57
CA VAL A 5 -20.67 3.56 0.58
C VAL A 5 -21.82 2.74 1.16
N ALA A 6 -21.79 2.43 2.46
CA ALA A 6 -22.95 1.93 3.19
C ALA A 6 -22.82 2.15 4.70
N ALA A 7 -23.96 2.37 5.38
CA ALA A 7 -24.05 2.22 6.83
C ALA A 7 -24.04 0.72 7.20
N PRO A 8 -23.56 0.34 8.41
CA PRO A 8 -23.74 -1.01 8.93
C PRO A 8 -25.24 -1.34 8.99
N ARG A 9 -25.65 -2.50 8.47
CA ARG A 9 -27.04 -2.94 8.51
C ARG A 9 -27.10 -4.40 8.96
N ALA A 10 -27.98 -4.69 9.90
CA ALA A 10 -28.25 -6.04 10.34
C ALA A 10 -28.91 -6.81 9.19
N GLY A 11 -28.35 -7.97 8.85
CA GLY A 11 -29.06 -8.96 8.02
C GLY A 11 -30.25 -9.52 8.80
N GLY A 12 -31.32 -9.89 8.10
CA GLY A 12 -32.44 -10.60 8.72
C GLY A 12 -32.06 -12.03 9.07
N ALA A 13 -33.06 -12.74 9.59
CA ALA A 13 -32.92 -13.98 10.34
C ALA A 13 -32.63 -15.22 9.47
N ASP A 14 -31.62 -15.16 8.59
CA ASP A 14 -31.07 -16.35 7.95
C ASP A 14 -30.25 -17.16 8.99
N PRO A 15 -30.60 -18.44 9.25
CA PRO A 15 -29.82 -19.30 10.14
C PRO A 15 -28.36 -19.51 9.69
N ALA A 16 -28.02 -19.23 8.44
CA ALA A 16 -26.66 -19.30 7.91
C ALA A 16 -25.89 -17.96 7.95
N ALA A 17 -26.48 -16.90 8.53
CA ALA A 17 -25.90 -15.57 8.67
C ALA A 17 -25.52 -14.89 7.34
N PHE A 18 -26.11 -15.31 6.20
CA PHE A 18 -25.94 -14.57 4.96
C PHE A 18 -26.80 -13.30 4.97
N PRO A 19 -26.34 -12.21 4.32
CA PRO A 19 -27.17 -11.04 4.15
C PRO A 19 -28.37 -11.34 3.22
N ASP A 20 -29.58 -11.01 3.64
CA ASP A 20 -30.82 -11.23 2.84
C ASP A 20 -30.86 -10.52 1.48
N ARG A 21 -29.89 -9.62 1.21
CA ARG A 21 -29.72 -8.97 -0.09
C ARG A 21 -28.25 -8.81 -0.41
N ILE A 22 -27.93 -8.92 -1.71
CA ILE A 22 -26.60 -8.64 -2.25
C ILE A 22 -26.23 -7.18 -1.92
N PRO A 23 -25.09 -6.93 -1.23
CA PRO A 23 -24.61 -5.57 -1.01
C PRO A 23 -24.43 -4.82 -2.33
N GLY A 24 -24.93 -3.58 -2.38
CA GLY A 24 -24.73 -2.71 -3.54
C GLY A 24 -23.24 -2.45 -3.76
N LYS A 25 -22.78 -2.53 -5.01
CA LYS A 25 -21.40 -2.16 -5.37
C LYS A 25 -21.24 -0.65 -5.23
N ALA A 26 -20.07 -0.20 -4.77
CA ALA A 26 -19.73 1.22 -4.85
C ALA A 26 -19.77 1.65 -6.33
N PRO A 27 -20.40 2.78 -6.68
CA PRO A 27 -20.39 3.30 -8.03
C PRO A 27 -19.01 3.91 -8.33
N ILE A 28 -18.01 3.07 -8.53
CA ILE A 28 -16.74 3.49 -9.12
C ILE A 28 -16.98 3.51 -10.62
N THR A 29 -17.26 4.69 -11.17
CA THR A 29 -17.56 4.91 -12.59
C THR A 29 -16.33 5.29 -13.42
N GLY A 30 -15.13 5.25 -12.82
CA GLY A 30 -13.85 5.45 -13.50
C GLY A 30 -13.28 4.17 -14.10
N ASN A 31 -12.38 4.31 -15.07
CA ASN A 31 -11.53 3.23 -15.57
C ASN A 31 -10.36 2.89 -14.63
N SER A 32 -10.24 3.62 -13.51
CA SER A 32 -9.22 3.48 -12.48
C SER A 32 -9.86 3.42 -11.09
N VAL A 33 -9.21 2.69 -10.18
CA VAL A 33 -9.56 2.64 -8.75
C VAL A 33 -8.37 3.17 -7.97
N ALA A 34 -8.56 4.26 -7.26
CA ALA A 34 -7.57 4.82 -6.34
C ALA A 34 -7.79 4.27 -4.93
N LEU A 35 -6.74 3.75 -4.32
CA LEU A 35 -6.71 3.31 -2.93
C LEU A 35 -5.82 4.26 -2.12
N CYS A 36 -6.39 4.90 -1.11
CA CYS A 36 -5.67 5.79 -0.21
C CYS A 36 -5.79 5.27 1.22
N VAL A 37 -4.65 5.18 1.93
CA VAL A 37 -4.65 4.87 3.35
C VAL A 37 -4.37 6.12 4.16
N GLN A 38 -5.31 6.43 5.06
CA GLN A 38 -5.20 7.52 6.01
C GLN A 38 -5.33 6.96 7.42
N GLY A 39 -4.19 6.71 8.08
CA GLY A 39 -4.16 6.02 9.36
C GLY A 39 -4.73 4.60 9.24
N SER A 40 -5.82 4.31 9.95
CA SER A 40 -6.53 3.02 9.89
C SER A 40 -7.67 2.97 8.87
N ARG A 41 -7.88 4.04 8.09
CA ARG A 41 -8.96 4.12 7.10
C ARG A 41 -8.43 3.84 5.71
N LEU A 42 -9.06 2.90 5.03
CA LEU A 42 -8.93 2.70 3.59
C LEU A 42 -10.02 3.50 2.88
N LEU A 43 -9.60 4.44 2.04
CA LEU A 43 -10.46 5.23 1.16
C LEU A 43 -10.33 4.69 -0.26
N VAL A 44 -11.46 4.58 -0.94
CA VAL A 44 -11.55 4.12 -2.33
C VAL A 44 -12.21 5.23 -3.14
N SER A 45 -11.57 5.66 -4.21
CA SER A 45 -12.09 6.70 -5.11
C SER A 45 -11.91 6.31 -6.58
N ALA A 46 -12.71 6.93 -7.46
CA ALA A 46 -12.55 6.77 -8.91
C ALA A 46 -11.40 7.64 -9.45
N GLU A 47 -11.22 8.84 -8.89
CA GLU A 47 -10.04 9.68 -9.14
C GLU A 47 -8.92 9.41 -8.14
N PHE A 48 -7.68 9.54 -8.63
CA PHE A 48 -6.46 9.56 -7.83
C PHE A 48 -6.15 11.01 -7.44
N PRO A 49 -6.41 11.45 -6.19
CA PRO A 49 -6.25 12.85 -5.81
C PRO A 49 -4.78 13.20 -5.63
N LEU A 50 -4.13 13.57 -6.73
CA LEU A 50 -2.78 14.10 -6.74
C LEU A 50 -2.77 15.58 -6.35
N PRO A 51 -1.78 16.04 -5.55
CA PRO A 51 -1.50 17.45 -5.42
C PRO A 51 -1.28 18.11 -6.80
N VAL A 52 -1.60 19.39 -6.93
CA VAL A 52 -1.39 20.13 -8.19
C VAL A 52 0.07 20.01 -8.61
N GLY A 53 0.31 19.48 -9.83
CA GLY A 53 1.66 19.27 -10.38
C GLY A 53 2.34 17.96 -9.98
N ALA A 54 1.73 17.13 -9.12
CA ALA A 54 2.24 15.80 -8.83
C ALA A 54 1.95 14.82 -9.97
N LYS A 55 2.87 13.87 -10.19
CA LYS A 55 2.70 12.77 -11.14
C LYS A 55 2.84 11.44 -10.43
N ALA A 56 1.89 10.55 -10.65
CA ALA A 56 2.00 9.18 -10.21
C ALA A 56 3.08 8.43 -11.01
N ILE A 57 3.69 7.44 -10.39
CA ILE A 57 4.74 6.63 -10.99
C ILE A 57 4.10 5.35 -11.51
N GLN A 58 4.31 5.09 -12.80
CA GLN A 58 3.93 3.83 -13.41
C GLN A 58 4.75 2.69 -12.80
N VAL A 59 4.07 1.65 -12.34
CA VAL A 59 4.75 0.45 -11.85
C VAL A 59 5.34 -0.31 -13.04
N ALA A 60 6.63 -0.09 -13.28
CA ALA A 60 7.34 -0.62 -14.46
C ALA A 60 7.45 -2.16 -14.47
N THR A 61 7.32 -2.81 -13.31
CA THR A 61 7.51 -4.26 -13.18
C THR A 61 6.20 -4.91 -12.72
N ARG A 62 5.28 -5.12 -13.68
CA ARG A 62 4.08 -5.94 -13.49
C ARG A 62 4.41 -7.43 -13.56
N THR A 63 5.38 -7.89 -12.77
CA THR A 63 5.73 -9.32 -12.72
C THR A 63 4.63 -10.18 -12.10
N GLU A 64 3.65 -9.56 -11.44
CA GLU A 64 2.49 -10.24 -10.85
C GLU A 64 1.18 -9.53 -11.24
N ALA A 65 0.11 -10.29 -11.46
CA ALA A 65 -1.21 -9.75 -11.86
C ALA A 65 -1.90 -8.90 -10.77
N ARG A 66 -1.27 -8.70 -9.61
CA ARG A 66 -1.83 -8.01 -8.43
C ARG A 66 -1.02 -6.79 -7.98
N VAL A 67 -0.16 -6.21 -8.83
CA VAL A 67 0.44 -4.90 -8.52
C VAL A 67 -0.44 -3.76 -9.02
N ALA A 68 -0.39 -2.61 -8.33
CA ALA A 68 -1.06 -1.40 -8.77
C ALA A 68 -0.48 -0.90 -10.11
N ASP A 69 -1.33 -0.25 -10.92
CA ASP A 69 -0.88 0.39 -12.16
C ASP A 69 0.00 1.60 -11.88
N GLU A 70 -0.39 2.39 -10.87
CA GLU A 70 0.25 3.63 -10.48
C GLU A 70 0.41 3.71 -8.96
N VAL A 71 1.54 4.23 -8.52
CA VAL A 71 1.83 4.53 -7.11
C VAL A 71 2.33 5.96 -7.01
N TYR A 72 1.83 6.71 -6.02
CA TYR A 72 2.36 8.03 -5.69
C TYR A 72 2.89 8.05 -4.28
N VAL A 73 4.12 8.52 -4.16
CA VAL A 73 4.75 8.92 -2.92
C VAL A 73 5.33 10.32 -3.19
N PRO A 74 5.21 11.28 -2.26
CA PRO A 74 5.81 12.59 -2.42
C PRO A 74 7.30 12.48 -2.78
N PRO A 75 7.79 13.27 -3.75
CA PRO A 75 9.17 13.19 -4.23
C PRO A 75 10.17 13.48 -3.09
N SER A 76 11.31 12.79 -3.12
CA SER A 76 12.34 12.87 -2.06
C SER A 76 11.84 12.45 -0.67
N GLY A 77 10.70 11.78 -0.61
CA GLY A 77 10.08 11.26 0.60
C GLY A 77 10.03 9.74 0.64
N GLY A 78 9.60 9.24 1.78
CA GLY A 78 9.31 7.82 1.99
C GLY A 78 8.35 7.63 3.15
N ALA A 79 7.62 6.53 3.13
CA ALA A 79 6.74 6.14 4.22
C ALA A 79 7.27 4.86 4.87
N VAL A 80 7.43 4.87 6.18
CA VAL A 80 7.70 3.66 6.95
C VAL A 80 6.38 3.10 7.45
N VAL A 81 6.12 1.85 7.12
CA VAL A 81 4.88 1.15 7.48
C VAL A 81 5.21 -0.21 8.05
N VAL A 82 4.33 -0.74 8.88
CA VAL A 82 4.44 -2.12 9.38
C VAL A 82 3.27 -2.91 8.81
N GLU A 83 3.51 -4.15 8.41
CA GLU A 83 2.41 -5.01 8.00
C GLU A 83 1.55 -5.39 9.21
N ALA A 84 0.24 -5.17 9.11
CA ALA A 84 -0.70 -5.45 10.17
C ALA A 84 -0.67 -6.95 10.55
N GLY A 85 -0.45 -7.25 11.83
CA GLY A 85 -0.30 -8.63 12.31
C GLY A 85 1.10 -9.23 12.11
N SER A 86 2.06 -8.45 11.59
CA SER A 86 3.46 -8.82 11.42
C SER A 86 4.38 -7.88 12.20
N VAL A 87 5.65 -8.27 12.34
CA VAL A 87 6.72 -7.43 12.89
C VAL A 87 7.57 -6.78 11.79
N THR A 88 7.32 -7.14 10.52
CA THR A 88 8.11 -6.67 9.39
C THR A 88 7.77 -5.22 9.06
N ALA A 89 8.77 -4.36 9.11
CA ALA A 89 8.68 -2.98 8.64
C ALA A 89 9.09 -2.89 7.17
N TYR A 90 8.39 -2.05 6.42
CA TYR A 90 8.68 -1.77 5.02
C TYR A 90 8.91 -0.26 4.85
N LEU A 91 9.94 0.09 4.06
CA LEU A 91 10.14 1.45 3.57
C LEU A 91 9.57 1.55 2.15
N VAL A 92 8.53 2.37 1.98
CA VAL A 92 7.96 2.68 0.68
C VAL A 92 8.57 3.98 0.19
N THR A 93 9.12 3.98 -1.02
CA THR A 93 9.87 5.12 -1.58
C THR A 93 9.14 5.75 -2.76
N ASP A 94 9.58 6.95 -3.15
CA ASP A 94 9.22 7.65 -4.37
C ASP A 94 9.71 6.98 -5.66
N THR A 95 10.16 5.73 -5.62
CA THR A 95 10.34 4.88 -6.81
C THR A 95 9.15 3.93 -7.03
N GLY A 96 8.12 3.99 -6.18
CA GLY A 96 6.96 3.10 -6.24
C GLY A 96 7.28 1.67 -5.81
N ARG A 97 8.34 1.47 -5.01
CA ARG A 97 8.75 0.16 -4.47
C ARG A 97 8.74 0.18 -2.95
N LYS A 98 8.38 -0.97 -2.36
CA LYS A 98 8.51 -1.25 -0.93
C LYS A 98 9.76 -2.08 -0.68
N TYR A 99 10.51 -1.75 0.35
CA TYR A 99 11.72 -2.47 0.73
C TYR A 99 11.56 -3.00 2.16
N PRO A 100 11.64 -4.32 2.39
CA PRO A 100 11.60 -4.86 3.75
C PRO A 100 12.86 -4.43 4.51
N VAL A 101 12.70 -3.98 5.76
CA VAL A 101 13.81 -3.58 6.63
C VAL A 101 14.03 -4.67 7.66
N VAL A 102 15.25 -5.20 7.74
CA VAL A 102 15.54 -6.43 8.49
C VAL A 102 15.40 -6.28 10.01
N ASN A 103 15.63 -5.08 10.56
CA ASN A 103 15.48 -4.81 11.98
C ASN A 103 15.39 -3.30 12.29
N ALA A 104 15.03 -2.98 13.54
CA ALA A 104 14.90 -1.60 14.01
C ALA A 104 16.22 -0.82 13.98
N GLN A 105 17.37 -1.47 14.14
CA GLN A 105 18.69 -0.83 14.05
C GLN A 105 18.96 -0.36 12.61
N SER A 106 18.64 -1.17 11.62
CA SER A 106 18.75 -0.81 10.20
C SER A 106 17.85 0.37 9.86
N LEU A 107 16.63 0.37 10.41
CA LEU A 107 15.70 1.49 10.29
C LEU A 107 16.26 2.77 10.91
N ALA A 108 16.91 2.67 12.08
CA ALA A 108 17.54 3.79 12.77
C ALA A 108 18.75 4.34 12.01
N SER A 109 19.60 3.47 11.44
CA SER A 109 20.73 3.85 10.59
C SER A 109 20.30 4.58 9.31
N LEU A 110 19.08 4.32 8.82
CA LEU A 110 18.47 5.04 7.70
C LEU A 110 17.81 6.37 8.13
N GLY A 111 17.85 6.73 9.42
CA GLY A 111 17.27 7.96 9.96
C GLY A 111 15.78 7.85 10.35
N TYR A 112 15.18 6.66 10.25
CA TYR A 112 13.74 6.46 10.49
C TYR A 112 13.43 5.84 11.86
N GLY A 113 14.38 5.81 12.79
CA GLY A 113 14.24 5.13 14.10
C GLY A 113 13.06 5.62 14.94
N SER A 114 12.76 6.93 14.88
CA SER A 114 11.70 7.58 15.66
C SER A 114 10.43 7.88 14.86
N VAL A 115 10.33 7.41 13.61
CA VAL A 115 9.19 7.70 12.75
C VAL A 115 7.99 6.81 13.12
N ALA A 116 6.79 7.37 13.03
CA ALA A 116 5.55 6.64 13.24
C ALA A 116 5.42 5.52 12.20
N LYS A 117 5.04 4.32 12.67
CA LYS A 117 4.95 3.09 11.87
C LYS A 117 3.51 2.59 11.88
N PRO A 118 2.60 3.19 11.09
CA PRO A 118 1.22 2.75 11.06
C PRO A 118 1.12 1.32 10.51
N PRO A 119 0.24 0.48 11.08
CA PRO A 119 -0.04 -0.84 10.54
C PRO A 119 -0.86 -0.73 9.25
N ILE A 120 -0.42 -1.42 8.19
CA ILE A 120 -1.07 -1.46 6.89
C ILE A 120 -1.44 -2.90 6.55
N ALA A 121 -2.62 -3.11 5.95
CA ALA A 121 -3.05 -4.42 5.49
C ALA A 121 -2.07 -5.01 4.46
N GLY A 122 -1.68 -6.27 4.64
CA GLY A 122 -0.75 -6.96 3.73
C GLY A 122 -1.24 -6.99 2.27
N SER A 123 -2.56 -7.03 2.05
CA SER A 123 -3.17 -6.95 0.72
C SER A 123 -2.91 -5.63 0.00
N LEU A 124 -2.83 -4.51 0.72
CA LEU A 124 -2.48 -3.21 0.14
C LEU A 124 -0.97 -3.12 -0.10
N LEU A 125 -0.16 -3.64 0.82
CA LEU A 125 1.28 -3.73 0.62
C LEU A 125 1.62 -4.59 -0.60
N ALA A 126 0.86 -5.67 -0.88
CA ALA A 126 1.06 -6.53 -2.04
C ALA A 126 0.88 -5.80 -3.38
N LEU A 127 0.14 -4.68 -3.41
CA LEU A 127 -0.02 -3.86 -4.61
C LEU A 127 1.27 -3.11 -5.00
N VAL A 128 2.18 -2.91 -4.04
CA VAL A 128 3.45 -2.23 -4.27
C VAL A 128 4.55 -3.27 -4.50
N PRO A 129 5.29 -3.20 -5.62
CA PRO A 129 6.39 -4.13 -5.89
C PRO A 129 7.41 -4.18 -4.76
N THR A 130 7.82 -5.40 -4.42
CA THR A 130 8.84 -5.65 -3.39
C THR A 130 10.24 -5.51 -3.99
N GLY A 131 11.06 -4.66 -3.38
CA GLY A 131 12.50 -4.56 -3.63
C GLY A 131 13.32 -5.48 -2.72
N PRO A 132 14.65 -5.49 -2.86
CA PRO A 132 15.56 -6.20 -1.96
C PRO A 132 15.40 -5.74 -0.51
N ALA A 133 15.75 -6.61 0.45
CA ALA A 133 15.77 -6.22 1.85
C ALA A 133 16.86 -5.18 2.13
N LEU A 134 16.53 -4.16 2.93
CA LEU A 134 17.50 -3.19 3.42
C LEU A 134 18.20 -3.78 4.64
N ASP A 135 19.38 -4.33 4.39
CA ASP A 135 20.25 -4.95 5.38
C ASP A 135 21.66 -4.35 5.27
N PRO A 136 22.19 -3.72 6.33
CA PRO A 136 23.57 -3.24 6.38
C PRO A 136 24.61 -4.31 6.01
N ALA A 137 24.36 -5.59 6.34
CA ALA A 137 25.29 -6.68 6.03
C ALA A 137 25.40 -6.99 4.53
N THR A 138 24.40 -6.60 3.74
CA THR A 138 24.36 -6.84 2.29
C THR A 138 24.38 -5.56 1.45
N ALA A 139 24.32 -4.38 2.08
CA ALA A 139 24.28 -3.07 1.42
C ALA A 139 25.45 -2.81 0.46
N GLY A 140 26.60 -3.44 0.67
CA GLY A 140 27.77 -3.35 -0.23
C GLY A 140 27.75 -4.32 -1.41
N ARG A 141 26.72 -5.15 -1.54
CA ARG A 141 26.61 -6.13 -2.63
C ARG A 141 25.70 -5.60 -3.73
N PRO A 142 25.96 -5.98 -5.00
CA PRO A 142 25.01 -5.72 -6.06
C PRO A 142 23.64 -6.30 -5.69
N ALA A 143 22.61 -5.44 -5.66
CA ALA A 143 21.25 -5.93 -5.60
C ALA A 143 20.95 -6.71 -6.88
N PRO A 144 20.19 -7.83 -6.82
CA PRO A 144 19.75 -8.50 -8.03
C PRO A 144 19.01 -7.47 -8.88
N SER A 145 19.59 -7.13 -10.04
CA SER A 145 18.91 -6.32 -11.03
C SER A 145 17.70 -7.14 -11.47
N GLY A 146 16.50 -6.69 -11.09
CA GLY A 146 15.22 -7.27 -11.53
C GLY A 146 14.99 -7.00 -13.03
N GLY A 147 15.98 -7.31 -13.85
CA GLY A 147 16.05 -7.05 -15.28
C GLY A 147 16.29 -8.35 -16.05
N THR A 148 15.24 -8.71 -16.79
CA THR A 148 15.20 -9.33 -18.13
C THR A 148 15.54 -10.81 -18.32
N GLY A 149 14.50 -11.55 -18.68
CA GLY A 149 14.40 -12.27 -19.95
C GLY A 149 13.02 -12.00 -20.55
#